data_AF-A0A8S0FNI8-F1
#
_entry.id   AF-A0A8S0FNI8-F1
#
_cell.length_a   1.000
_cell.length_b   1.000
_cell.length_c   1.000
_cell.angle_alpha   90.00
_cell.angle_beta   90.00
_cell.angle_gamma   90.00
#
_symmetry.space_group_name_H-M   'P 1'
#
loop_
_entity.id
_entity.type
_entity.pdbx_description
1 polymer ?
#
loop_
_entity_poly.entity_id
_entity_poly.type
_entity_poly.pdbx_seq_one_letter_code
_entity_poly.pdbx_strand_id
1 'polypeptide(L)'
;MQGYATLADEAVEQMREMGVTPTHVLLQAGVGAMAGGVLGYLVDVYSPQNLHSIIVEPDKADCIYRSGVKGDIVNVGGDMATIMAGLACGEPNPLGWEILRNCATQFISCQDSVAALGMRVLGNPYGNDPRIISGESGAVGLGVLAAVRHYHPQRQSLMEKLALNKDAVVLVISTEGDTDVKHYREVVWEGKHAVAP
;
A
#
# COMPACT_ATOMS: atom_id res chain seq x y z
N MET A 1 -9.92 13.70 6.68
CA MET A 1 -9.65 12.27 6.91
C MET A 1 -10.93 11.45 7.02
N GLN A 2 -11.93 11.86 7.81
CA GLN A 2 -13.19 11.11 8.00
C GLN A 2 -13.88 10.68 6.69
N GLY A 3 -13.92 11.53 5.65
CA GLY A 3 -14.52 11.16 4.37
C GLY A 3 -13.83 9.97 3.66
N TYR A 4 -12.55 9.72 3.92
CA TYR A 4 -11.88 8.51 3.40
C TYR A 4 -12.38 7.23 4.07
N ALA A 5 -12.96 7.30 5.27
CA ALA A 5 -13.46 6.10 5.95
C ALA A 5 -14.67 5.48 5.25
N THR A 6 -15.36 6.20 4.36
CA THR A 6 -16.47 5.62 3.57
C THR A 6 -16.02 4.42 2.75
N LEU A 7 -14.84 4.45 2.11
CA LEU A 7 -14.34 3.29 1.36
C LEU A 7 -14.02 2.10 2.28
N ALA A 8 -13.67 2.36 3.54
CA ALA A 8 -13.38 1.32 4.52
C ALA A 8 -14.69 0.68 5.02
N ASP A 9 -15.72 1.48 5.23
CA ASP A 9 -17.08 1.03 5.58
C ASP A 9 -17.66 0.13 4.48
N GLU A 10 -17.59 0.59 3.22
CA GLU A 10 -17.99 -0.20 2.05
C GLU A 10 -17.24 -1.53 1.95
N ALA A 11 -15.91 -1.51 2.12
CA ALA A 11 -15.10 -2.72 2.06
C ALA A 11 -15.44 -3.71 3.19
N VAL A 12 -15.72 -3.20 4.40
CA VAL A 12 -16.14 -4.04 5.54
C VAL A 12 -17.49 -4.68 5.28
N GLU A 13 -18.46 -3.93 4.74
CA GLU A 13 -19.76 -4.47 4.35
C GLU A 13 -19.60 -5.59 3.31
N GLN A 14 -18.82 -5.36 2.26
CA GLN A 14 -18.56 -6.34 1.20
C GLN A 14 -17.85 -7.60 1.73
N MET A 15 -16.86 -7.45 2.60
CA MET A 15 -16.18 -8.60 3.22
C MET A 15 -17.12 -9.42 4.11
N ARG A 16 -18.05 -8.77 4.82
CA ARG A 16 -19.10 -9.46 5.60
C ARG A 16 -20.05 -10.25 4.70
N GLU A 17 -20.48 -9.67 3.57
CA GLU A 17 -21.28 -10.39 2.57
C GLU A 17 -20.54 -11.61 1.99
N MET A 18 -19.22 -11.49 1.78
CA MET A 18 -18.37 -12.59 1.36
C MET A 18 -18.11 -13.63 2.46
N GLY A 19 -18.46 -13.34 3.72
CA GLY A 19 -18.19 -14.20 4.87
C GLY A 19 -16.70 -14.29 5.23
N VAL A 20 -15.91 -13.25 4.95
CA VAL A 20 -14.47 -13.20 5.22
C VAL A 20 -14.11 -12.12 6.23
N THR A 21 -13.01 -12.33 6.97
CA THR A 21 -12.44 -11.36 7.91
C THR A 21 -11.02 -11.05 7.47
N PRO A 22 -10.64 -9.77 7.26
CA PRO A 22 -9.27 -9.43 6.91
C PRO A 22 -8.33 -9.71 8.08
N THR A 23 -7.19 -10.34 7.79
CA THR A 23 -6.10 -10.47 8.76
C THR A 23 -5.02 -9.43 8.51
N HIS A 24 -4.94 -8.90 7.29
CA HIS A 24 -3.96 -7.89 6.88
C HIS A 24 -4.63 -6.77 6.10
N VAL A 25 -4.04 -5.58 6.16
CA VAL A 25 -4.35 -4.47 5.25
C VAL A 25 -3.08 -3.76 4.82
N LEU A 26 -2.94 -3.49 3.52
CA LEU A 26 -1.85 -2.67 2.97
C LEU A 26 -2.40 -1.31 2.58
N LEU A 27 -1.81 -0.25 3.15
CA LEU A 27 -2.21 1.14 2.93
C LEU A 27 -1.01 1.94 2.44
N GLN A 28 -1.05 2.37 1.19
CA GLN A 28 -0.09 3.31 0.67
C GLN A 28 -0.27 4.70 1.31
N ALA A 29 0.83 5.41 1.54
CA ALA A 29 0.78 6.72 2.18
C ALA A 29 1.69 7.75 1.47
N GLY A 30 1.14 8.94 1.24
CA GLY A 30 1.93 10.17 1.14
C GLY A 30 2.03 10.78 2.54
N VAL A 31 1.33 11.89 2.80
CA VAL A 31 1.24 12.45 4.16
C VAL A 31 0.51 11.55 5.18
N GLY A 32 -0.13 10.45 4.76
CA GLY A 32 -0.84 9.53 5.66
C GLY A 32 -2.30 9.86 5.98
N ALA A 33 -2.94 10.78 5.27
CA ALA A 33 -4.35 11.15 5.52
C ALA A 33 -5.34 10.02 5.19
N MET A 34 -5.18 9.35 4.05
CA MET A 34 -5.99 8.17 3.68
C MET A 34 -5.68 7.02 4.64
N ALA A 35 -4.39 6.68 4.79
CA ALA A 35 -3.97 5.59 5.66
C ALA A 35 -4.47 5.75 7.11
N GLY A 36 -4.37 6.95 7.70
CA GLY A 36 -4.89 7.21 9.04
C GLY A 36 -6.42 7.17 9.13
N GLY A 37 -7.14 7.69 8.12
CA GLY A 37 -8.61 7.64 8.10
C GLY A 37 -9.16 6.22 7.93
N VAL A 38 -8.60 5.47 6.99
CA VAL A 38 -8.99 4.08 6.70
C VAL A 38 -8.57 3.14 7.83
N LEU A 39 -7.32 3.22 8.30
CA LEU A 39 -6.86 2.39 9.42
C LEU A 39 -7.65 2.72 10.69
N GLY A 40 -7.92 3.99 10.98
CA GLY A 40 -8.72 4.40 12.12
C GLY A 40 -10.11 3.75 12.14
N TYR A 41 -10.77 3.65 10.98
CA TYR A 41 -12.03 2.92 10.86
C TYR A 41 -11.83 1.41 11.05
N LEU A 42 -10.88 0.81 10.35
CA LEU A 42 -10.68 -0.64 10.38
C LEU A 42 -10.27 -1.16 11.77
N VAL A 43 -9.48 -0.40 12.53
CA VAL A 43 -9.07 -0.81 13.89
C VAL A 43 -10.19 -0.65 14.91
N ASP A 44 -11.16 0.23 14.68
CA ASP A 44 -12.39 0.30 15.48
C ASP A 44 -13.27 -0.94 15.24
N VAL A 45 -13.32 -1.43 14.00
CA VAL A 45 -14.07 -2.64 13.62
C VAL A 45 -13.40 -3.94 14.09
N TYR A 46 -12.08 -4.07 13.90
CA TYR A 46 -11.37 -5.35 14.06
C TYR A 46 -10.41 -5.41 15.26
N SER A 47 -10.18 -4.30 15.97
CA SER A 47 -9.08 -4.09 16.91
C SER A 47 -7.69 -4.07 16.24
N PRO A 48 -6.79 -3.17 16.69
CA PRO A 48 -5.44 -3.08 16.13
C PRO A 48 -4.56 -4.30 16.46
N GLN A 49 -4.94 -5.13 17.43
CA GLN A 49 -4.20 -6.35 17.77
C GLN A 49 -4.51 -7.52 16.82
N ASN A 50 -5.68 -7.51 16.17
CA ASN A 50 -6.12 -8.59 15.27
C ASN A 50 -5.99 -8.23 13.78
N LEU A 51 -5.58 -7.00 13.46
CA LEU A 51 -5.39 -6.53 12.08
C LEU A 51 -3.92 -6.17 11.85
N HIS A 52 -3.21 -6.97 11.06
CA HIS A 52 -1.82 -6.71 10.69
C HIS A 52 -1.76 -5.65 9.58
N SER A 53 -1.60 -4.40 9.97
CA SER A 53 -1.60 -3.25 9.07
C SER A 53 -0.19 -2.87 8.63
N ILE A 54 -0.02 -2.69 7.32
CA ILE A 54 1.28 -2.41 6.68
C ILE A 54 1.16 -1.10 5.90
N ILE A 55 1.95 -0.11 6.29
CA ILE A 55 2.02 1.19 5.62
C ILE A 55 3.12 1.14 4.56
N VAL A 56 2.82 1.59 3.34
CA VAL A 56 3.72 1.48 2.19
C VAL A 56 4.03 2.86 1.60
N GLU A 57 5.31 3.19 1.48
CA GLU A 57 5.79 4.44 0.89
C GLU A 57 6.91 4.20 -0.15
N PRO A 58 7.08 5.11 -1.14
CA PRO A 58 8.30 5.18 -1.94
C PRO A 58 9.51 5.53 -1.08
N ASP A 59 10.64 4.87 -1.32
CA ASP A 59 11.92 5.11 -0.62
C ASP A 59 12.46 6.54 -0.74
N LYS A 60 12.05 7.28 -1.77
CA LYS A 60 12.39 8.69 -1.96
C LYS A 60 11.49 9.68 -1.22
N ALA A 61 10.36 9.23 -0.66
CA ALA A 61 9.38 10.04 0.06
C ALA A 61 8.79 9.30 1.28
N ASP A 62 9.62 8.50 1.96
CA ASP A 62 9.24 7.59 3.04
C ASP A 62 9.16 8.27 4.43
N CYS A 63 8.42 9.38 4.49
CA CYS A 63 8.37 10.25 5.66
C CYS A 63 7.74 9.56 6.89
N ILE A 64 6.72 8.71 6.69
CA ILE A 64 6.09 7.94 7.78
C ILE A 64 6.99 6.80 8.23
N TYR A 65 7.68 6.12 7.33
CA TYR A 65 8.66 5.07 7.63
C TYR A 65 9.78 5.61 8.51
N ARG A 66 10.40 6.73 8.11
CA ARG A 66 11.45 7.38 8.92
C ARG A 66 10.92 7.85 10.27
N SER A 67 9.69 8.34 10.31
CA SER A 67 9.01 8.69 11.56
C SER A 67 8.75 7.47 12.45
N GLY A 68 8.36 6.33 11.86
CA GLY A 68 8.20 5.03 12.52
C GLY A 68 9.48 4.52 13.16
N VAL A 69 10.61 4.67 12.46
CA VAL A 69 11.93 4.29 12.99
C VAL A 69 12.36 5.21 14.13
N LYS A 70 12.16 6.53 14.00
CA LYS A 70 12.60 7.52 15.00
C LYS A 70 11.67 7.59 16.21
N GLY A 71 10.39 7.31 16.01
CA GLY A 71 9.32 7.54 16.96
C GLY A 71 8.69 8.93 16.86
N ASP A 72 9.36 9.94 16.28
CA ASP A 72 8.82 11.30 16.11
C ASP A 72 8.79 11.69 14.63
N ILE A 73 8.00 12.72 14.29
CA ILE A 73 7.88 13.21 12.91
C ILE A 73 9.26 13.51 12.29
N VAL A 74 9.50 12.95 11.11
CA VAL A 74 10.67 13.19 10.26
C VAL A 74 10.22 13.73 8.92
N ASN A 75 10.68 14.94 8.60
CA ASN A 75 10.46 15.53 7.28
C ASN A 75 11.52 15.05 6.29
N VAL A 76 11.09 14.71 5.08
CA VAL A 76 11.91 14.36 3.93
C VAL A 76 11.93 15.55 2.97
N GLY A 77 13.14 16.04 2.68
CA GLY A 77 13.35 17.12 1.71
C GLY A 77 13.98 16.62 0.40
N GLY A 78 14.25 17.55 -0.51
CA GLY A 78 14.79 17.26 -1.85
C GLY A 78 13.69 17.03 -2.88
N ASP A 79 14.06 16.50 -4.04
CA ASP A 79 13.17 16.41 -5.20
C ASP A 79 12.07 15.36 -5.05
N MET A 80 12.21 14.41 -4.11
CA MET A 80 11.28 13.30 -3.88
C MET A 80 10.82 12.66 -5.21
N ALA A 81 11.76 12.45 -6.12
CA ALA A 81 11.50 12.06 -7.50
C ALA A 81 11.08 10.58 -7.61
N THR A 82 9.85 10.30 -7.15
CA THR A 82 9.13 9.04 -7.30
C THR A 82 8.16 9.14 -8.47
N ILE A 83 7.87 8.00 -9.09
CA ILE A 83 6.83 7.90 -10.10
C ILE A 83 5.43 8.05 -9.45
N MET A 84 5.28 7.60 -8.18
CA MET A 84 4.03 7.60 -7.43
C MET A 84 3.58 9.01 -7.02
N ALA A 85 3.00 9.76 -7.95
CA ALA A 85 2.64 11.16 -7.79
C ALA A 85 1.74 11.45 -6.57
N GLY A 86 0.85 10.51 -6.21
CA GLY A 86 -0.03 10.65 -5.05
C GLY A 86 0.67 10.45 -3.70
N LEU A 87 1.90 9.93 -3.69
CA LEU A 87 2.66 9.57 -2.49
C LEU A 87 3.93 10.42 -2.29
N ALA A 88 4.23 11.35 -3.21
CA ALA A 88 5.38 12.23 -3.15
C ALA A 88 5.23 13.34 -2.08
N CYS A 89 5.29 12.95 -0.80
CA CYS A 89 5.07 13.83 0.34
C CYS A 89 6.26 13.82 1.30
N GLY A 90 6.67 15.02 1.74
CA GLY A 90 7.83 15.17 2.61
C GLY A 90 7.50 15.24 4.10
N GLU A 91 6.28 15.63 4.46
CA GLU A 91 5.91 15.90 5.85
C GLU A 91 4.68 15.06 6.25
N PRO A 92 4.79 14.19 7.27
CA PRO A 92 3.65 13.44 7.79
C PRO A 92 2.55 14.38 8.27
N ASN A 93 1.29 14.07 7.93
CA ASN A 93 0.14 14.74 8.51
C ASN A 93 0.06 14.36 9.99
N PRO A 94 0.13 15.31 10.95
CA PRO A 94 0.13 14.98 12.38
C PRO A 94 -1.09 14.17 12.85
N LEU A 95 -2.27 14.39 12.25
CA LEU A 95 -3.48 13.66 12.58
C LEU A 95 -3.43 12.21 12.07
N GLY A 96 -2.89 12.00 10.86
CA GLY A 96 -2.66 10.67 10.32
C GLY A 96 -1.60 9.93 11.12
N TRP A 97 -0.50 10.62 11.41
CA TRP A 97 0.62 10.10 12.18
C TRP A 97 0.22 9.58 13.56
N GLU A 98 -0.66 10.28 14.28
CA GLU A 98 -1.15 9.81 15.59
C GLU A 98 -1.79 8.42 15.50
N ILE A 99 -2.62 8.18 14.48
CA ILE A 99 -3.24 6.86 14.26
C ILE A 99 -2.19 5.83 13.84
N LEU A 100 -1.33 6.18 12.88
CA LEU A 100 -0.34 5.24 12.34
C LEU A 100 0.71 4.85 13.39
N ARG A 101 1.20 5.79 14.20
CA ARG A 101 2.14 5.53 15.30
C ARG A 101 1.55 4.56 16.33
N ASN A 102 0.25 4.69 16.62
CA ASN A 102 -0.40 3.92 17.67
C ASN A 102 -0.94 2.57 17.17
N CYS A 103 -1.28 2.45 15.89
CA CYS A 103 -2.04 1.31 15.38
C CYS A 103 -1.42 0.60 14.16
N ALA A 104 -0.47 1.20 13.45
CA ALA A 104 0.20 0.50 12.36
C ALA A 104 1.07 -0.63 12.89
N THR A 105 1.02 -1.80 12.26
CA THR A 105 1.85 -2.95 12.67
C THR A 105 3.26 -2.82 12.10
N GLN A 106 3.39 -2.42 10.83
CA GLN A 106 4.66 -2.32 10.13
C GLN A 106 4.68 -1.18 9.10
N PHE A 107 5.88 -0.70 8.79
CA PHE A 107 6.15 0.31 7.76
C PHE A 107 7.10 -0.27 6.70
N ILE A 108 6.83 0.00 5.43
CA ILE A 108 7.63 -0.41 4.29
C ILE A 108 8.02 0.83 3.48
N SER A 109 9.32 0.94 3.23
CA SER A 109 9.93 1.87 2.28
C SER A 109 10.39 1.04 1.07
N CYS A 110 9.86 1.30 -0.12
CA CYS A 110 10.05 0.45 -1.31
C CYS A 110 10.41 1.25 -2.57
N GLN A 111 11.06 0.57 -3.52
CA GLN A 111 11.46 1.17 -4.80
C GLN A 111 10.26 1.38 -5.73
N ASP A 112 10.33 2.42 -6.57
CA ASP A 112 9.32 2.76 -7.60
C ASP A 112 8.92 1.59 -8.51
N SER A 113 9.87 0.70 -8.83
CA SER A 113 9.61 -0.48 -9.67
C SER A 113 8.59 -1.45 -9.07
N VAL A 114 8.39 -1.41 -7.75
CA VAL A 114 7.36 -2.19 -7.05
C VAL A 114 5.96 -1.71 -7.43
N ALA A 115 5.74 -0.39 -7.55
CA ALA A 115 4.48 0.17 -8.03
C ALA A 115 4.20 -0.25 -9.48
N ALA A 116 5.19 -0.11 -10.36
CA ALA A 116 5.09 -0.54 -11.75
C ALA A 116 4.81 -2.05 -11.90
N LEU A 117 5.38 -2.89 -11.03
CA LEU A 117 5.05 -4.31 -10.95
C LEU A 117 3.57 -4.51 -10.60
N GLY A 118 3.08 -3.83 -9.56
CA GLY A 118 1.66 -3.89 -9.15
C GLY A 118 0.71 -3.51 -10.29
N MET A 119 1.02 -2.45 -11.04
CA MET A 119 0.20 -2.00 -12.17
C MET A 119 0.05 -3.10 -13.23
N ARG A 120 1.15 -3.79 -13.54
CA ARG A 120 1.15 -4.88 -14.54
C ARG A 120 0.39 -6.10 -14.05
N VAL A 121 0.57 -6.48 -12.78
CA VAL A 121 -0.13 -7.65 -12.20
C VAL A 121 -1.64 -7.42 -12.16
N LEU A 122 -2.10 -6.23 -11.75
CA LEU A 122 -3.52 -5.88 -11.74
C LEU A 122 -4.09 -5.75 -13.17
N GLY A 123 -3.31 -5.16 -14.08
CA GLY A 123 -3.71 -4.93 -15.47
C GLY A 123 -3.68 -6.17 -16.37
N ASN A 124 -2.97 -7.23 -15.97
CA ASN A 124 -2.88 -8.53 -16.64
C ASN A 124 -2.98 -9.66 -15.59
N PRO A 125 -4.21 -10.00 -15.15
CA PRO A 125 -4.44 -10.86 -14.00
C PRO A 125 -4.00 -12.31 -14.22
N TYR A 126 -3.78 -13.03 -13.13
CA TYR A 126 -3.45 -14.45 -13.16
C TYR A 126 -4.72 -15.32 -13.21
N GLY A 127 -4.71 -16.37 -14.04
CA GLY A 127 -5.85 -17.28 -14.15
C GLY A 127 -7.13 -16.59 -14.62
N ASN A 128 -8.18 -16.65 -13.81
CA ASN A 128 -9.49 -16.06 -14.10
C ASN A 128 -9.81 -14.85 -13.20
N ASP A 129 -8.80 -14.31 -12.50
CA ASP A 129 -8.99 -13.17 -11.61
C ASP A 129 -9.47 -11.93 -12.39
N PRO A 130 -10.30 -11.06 -11.78
CA PRO A 130 -10.80 -9.88 -12.45
C PRO A 130 -9.66 -8.90 -12.75
N ARG A 131 -9.70 -8.31 -13.94
CA ARG A 131 -8.75 -7.27 -14.37
C ARG A 131 -9.08 -5.94 -13.69
N ILE A 132 -8.04 -5.28 -13.16
CA ILE A 132 -8.16 -3.97 -12.49
C ILE A 132 -7.20 -2.98 -13.16
N ILE A 133 -7.72 -1.82 -13.55
CA ILE A 133 -6.87 -0.69 -13.97
C ILE A 133 -6.44 0.05 -12.72
N SER A 134 -5.14 0.06 -12.44
CA SER A 134 -4.57 0.74 -11.28
C SER A 134 -3.38 1.58 -11.69
N GLY A 135 -3.39 2.86 -11.34
CA GLY A 135 -2.25 3.76 -11.49
C GLY A 135 -1.13 3.42 -10.51
N GLU A 136 -0.04 4.17 -10.59
CA GLU A 136 1.21 3.90 -9.88
C GLU A 136 1.02 3.90 -8.36
N SER A 137 0.44 4.98 -7.82
CA SER A 137 0.19 5.11 -6.38
C SER A 137 -0.85 4.09 -5.92
N GLY A 138 -1.83 3.80 -6.78
CA GLY A 138 -2.88 2.83 -6.50
C GLY A 138 -2.37 1.39 -6.41
N ALA A 139 -1.36 1.04 -7.19
CA ALA A 139 -0.96 -0.35 -7.33
C ALA A 139 0.13 -0.81 -6.34
N VAL A 140 0.81 0.12 -5.66
CA VAL A 140 2.02 -0.20 -4.86
C VAL A 140 1.76 -1.23 -3.75
N GLY A 141 0.59 -1.20 -3.10
CA GLY A 141 0.23 -2.20 -2.09
C GLY A 141 0.23 -3.62 -2.66
N LEU A 142 -0.41 -3.83 -3.81
CA LEU A 142 -0.35 -5.13 -4.51
C LEU A 142 1.06 -5.42 -5.05
N GLY A 143 1.76 -4.39 -5.52
CA GLY A 143 3.15 -4.48 -5.94
C GLY A 143 4.06 -5.08 -4.88
N VAL A 144 3.92 -4.70 -3.61
CA VAL A 144 4.68 -5.28 -2.49
C VAL A 144 4.43 -6.79 -2.37
N LEU A 145 3.16 -7.22 -2.42
CA LEU A 145 2.82 -8.65 -2.34
C LEU A 145 3.46 -9.42 -3.51
N ALA A 146 3.37 -8.88 -4.72
CA ALA A 146 3.96 -9.48 -5.91
C ALA A 146 5.49 -9.56 -5.81
N ALA A 147 6.15 -8.48 -5.38
CA ALA A 147 7.59 -8.41 -5.22
C ALA A 147 8.09 -9.44 -4.20
N VAL A 148 7.46 -9.50 -3.02
CA VAL A 148 7.82 -10.46 -1.96
C VAL A 148 7.60 -11.90 -2.43
N ARG A 149 6.45 -12.19 -3.05
CA ARG A 149 6.06 -13.55 -3.41
C ARG A 149 6.85 -14.13 -4.58
N HIS A 150 7.13 -13.32 -5.60
CA HIS A 150 7.59 -13.83 -6.89
C HIS A 150 9.03 -13.45 -7.25
N TYR A 151 9.54 -12.34 -6.72
CA TYR A 151 10.80 -11.76 -7.20
C TYR A 151 11.88 -11.67 -6.12
N HIS A 152 11.52 -11.68 -4.84
CA HIS A 152 12.52 -11.52 -3.78
C HIS A 152 13.23 -12.84 -3.42
N PRO A 153 14.58 -12.90 -3.43
CA PRO A 153 15.33 -14.11 -3.05
C PRO A 153 15.06 -14.57 -1.61
N GLN A 154 14.76 -13.61 -0.71
CA GLN A 154 14.42 -13.87 0.69
C GLN A 154 12.90 -14.00 0.91
N ARG A 155 12.16 -14.53 -0.08
CA ARG A 155 10.69 -14.68 -0.01
C ARG A 155 10.22 -15.25 1.32
N GLN A 156 10.83 -16.35 1.78
CA GLN A 156 10.38 -17.05 2.97
C GLN A 156 10.45 -16.16 4.21
N SER A 157 11.61 -15.56 4.48
CA SER A 157 11.78 -14.70 5.66
C SER A 157 10.97 -13.42 5.58
N LEU A 158 10.75 -12.86 4.38
CA LEU A 158 9.86 -11.71 4.21
C LEU A 158 8.39 -12.08 4.44
N MET A 159 7.92 -13.21 3.92
CA MET A 159 6.56 -13.69 4.21
C MET A 159 6.37 -13.94 5.71
N GLU A 160 7.35 -14.57 6.38
CA GLU A 160 7.33 -14.76 7.83
C GLU A 160 7.33 -13.41 8.59
N LYS A 161 8.16 -12.44 8.16
CA LYS A 161 8.24 -11.12 8.77
C LYS A 161 6.93 -10.33 8.64
N LEU A 162 6.26 -10.46 7.49
CA LEU A 162 4.97 -9.83 7.21
C LEU A 162 3.77 -10.65 7.73
N ALA A 163 4.02 -11.77 8.41
CA ALA A 163 2.99 -12.72 8.87
C ALA A 163 2.07 -13.28 7.75
N LEU A 164 2.54 -13.25 6.50
CA LEU A 164 1.82 -13.77 5.35
C LEU A 164 1.94 -15.28 5.28
N ASN A 165 0.84 -15.97 5.53
CA ASN A 165 0.72 -17.42 5.45
C ASN A 165 -0.53 -17.82 4.65
N LYS A 166 -0.82 -19.13 4.60
CA LYS A 166 -1.95 -19.69 3.84
C LYS A 166 -3.33 -19.27 4.34
N ASP A 167 -3.42 -18.80 5.59
CA ASP A 167 -4.66 -18.37 6.25
C ASP A 167 -4.84 -16.84 6.19
N ALA A 168 -3.93 -16.13 5.52
CA ALA A 168 -3.97 -14.68 5.40
C ALA A 168 -5.06 -14.21 4.42
N VAL A 169 -5.94 -13.32 4.89
CA VAL A 169 -6.90 -12.57 4.06
C VAL A 169 -6.40 -11.12 4.02
N VAL A 170 -5.97 -10.68 2.84
CA VAL A 170 -5.23 -9.43 2.68
C VAL A 170 -6.09 -8.41 1.94
N LEU A 171 -6.49 -7.34 2.64
CA LEU A 171 -7.16 -6.19 2.04
C LEU A 171 -6.12 -5.25 1.41
N VAL A 172 -6.33 -4.88 0.14
CA VAL A 172 -5.50 -3.93 -0.60
C VAL A 172 -6.38 -2.86 -1.23
N ILE A 173 -5.97 -1.61 -1.15
CA ILE A 173 -6.71 -0.48 -1.73
C ILE A 173 -6.01 -0.01 -3.01
N SER A 174 -6.71 -0.11 -4.14
CA SER A 174 -6.30 0.56 -5.39
C SER A 174 -6.88 1.97 -5.39
N THR A 175 -6.05 2.97 -5.07
CA THR A 175 -6.51 4.34 -4.82
C THR A 175 -6.80 5.15 -6.09
N GLU A 176 -6.32 4.70 -7.24
CA GLU A 176 -6.50 5.40 -8.51
C GLU A 176 -6.43 4.43 -9.71
N GLY A 177 -7.15 4.77 -10.79
CA GLY A 177 -7.01 4.13 -12.10
C GLY A 177 -5.86 4.73 -12.92
N ASP A 178 -5.98 4.74 -14.24
CA ASP A 178 -5.00 5.31 -15.18
C ASP A 178 -5.12 6.84 -15.30
N THR A 179 -4.92 7.55 -14.18
CA THR A 179 -5.00 9.02 -14.06
C THR A 179 -4.07 9.75 -15.03
N ASP A 180 -2.86 9.20 -15.27
CA ASP A 180 -2.02 9.51 -16.43
C ASP A 180 -2.02 8.30 -17.38
N VAL A 181 -2.89 8.34 -18.40
CA VAL A 181 -3.02 7.27 -19.38
C VAL A 181 -1.71 7.04 -20.13
N LYS A 182 -0.94 8.09 -20.42
CA LYS A 182 0.33 7.95 -21.16
C LYS A 182 1.33 7.18 -20.31
N HIS A 183 1.57 7.61 -19.08
CA HIS A 183 2.46 6.89 -18.17
C HIS A 183 1.97 5.45 -17.96
N TYR A 184 0.67 5.25 -17.72
CA TYR A 184 0.10 3.92 -17.53
C TYR A 184 0.46 2.98 -18.69
N ARG A 185 0.31 3.43 -19.95
CA ARG A 185 0.66 2.63 -21.14
C ARG A 185 2.17 2.41 -21.28
N GLU A 186 2.99 3.40 -21.00
CA GLU A 186 4.46 3.21 -20.98
C GLU A 186 4.86 2.09 -19.99
N VAL A 187 4.20 1.99 -18.83
CA VAL A 187 4.47 0.92 -17.86
C VAL A 187 3.94 -0.43 -18.32
N VAL A 188 2.66 -0.53 -18.69
CA VAL A 188 2.01 -1.83 -18.93
C VAL A 188 2.20 -2.40 -20.33
N TRP A 189 2.56 -1.57 -21.32
CA TRP A 189 2.82 -2.02 -22.69
C TRP A 189 4.30 -1.95 -23.06
N GLU A 190 4.99 -0.86 -22.73
CA GLU A 190 6.37 -0.64 -23.17
C GLU A 190 7.40 -1.16 -22.15
N GLY A 191 6.96 -1.57 -20.96
CA GLY A 191 7.83 -2.13 -19.93
C GLY A 191 8.68 -1.09 -19.21
N LYS A 192 8.32 0.20 -19.25
CA LYS A 192 9.00 1.25 -18.49
C LYS A 192 8.99 0.91 -16.99
N HIS A 193 10.08 1.18 -16.26
CA HIS A 193 10.28 0.75 -14.87
C HIS A 193 10.18 -0.78 -14.70
N ALA A 194 10.91 -1.52 -15.54
CA ALA A 194 10.96 -2.98 -15.49
C ALA A 194 11.58 -3.50 -14.18
N VAL A 195 11.13 -4.66 -13.73
CA VAL A 195 11.86 -5.46 -12.74
C VAL A 195 13.09 -6.02 -13.46
N ALA A 196 14.30 -5.61 -13.07
CA ALA A 196 15.52 -6.13 -13.67
C ALA A 196 15.65 -7.65 -13.40
N PRO A 197 16.19 -8.44 -14.34
CA PRO A 197 16.36 -9.89 -14.21
C PRO A 197 17.32 -10.29 -13.09
#